data_AF-A0A2N1W2Y8-F1
#
_entry.id   AF-A0A2N1W2Y8-F1
#
_cell.length_a   1.000
_cell.length_b   1.000
_cell.length_c   1.000
_cell.angle_alpha   90.00
_cell.angle_beta   90.00
_cell.angle_gamma   90.00
#
_symmetry.space_group_name_H-M   'P 1'
#
loop_
_entity.id
_entity.type
_entity.pdbx_description
1 polymer ?
#
loop_
_entity_poly.entity_id
_entity_poly.type
_entity_poly.pdbx_seq_one_letter_code
_entity_poly.pdbx_strand_id
1 'polypeptide(L)'
;MEQNEALEKIYKTAKVVGYILFASLFFYAGIVEFISRRPEIAGKTIVDFDPVMLKKIFLVLSVVVYIICLYIKKYFLRKASLGGSQAISSLYISSVSVLMICQVPAALGLVLYFSAGTKQDFYGLLAVSALLFVIFFPRFPEWKKVFKIK
;
A
#
# COMPACT_ATOMS: atom_id res chain seq x y z
N MET A 1 6.43 -27.97 -16.43
CA MET A 1 4.97 -27.81 -16.33
C MET A 1 4.59 -27.43 -14.90
N GLU A 2 5.01 -28.22 -13.90
CA GLU A 2 4.85 -27.94 -12.46
C GLU A 2 5.21 -26.52 -11.99
N GLN A 3 6.36 -25.97 -12.41
CA GLN A 3 6.82 -24.66 -11.92
C GLN A 3 5.94 -23.49 -12.39
N ASN A 4 5.32 -23.60 -13.57
CA ASN A 4 4.39 -22.58 -14.07
C ASN A 4 3.05 -22.62 -13.35
N GLU A 5 2.55 -23.82 -13.03
CA GLU A 5 1.30 -24.01 -12.27
C GLU A 5 1.45 -23.48 -10.84
N ALA A 6 2.58 -23.78 -10.18
CA ALA A 6 2.90 -23.23 -8.86
C ALA A 6 2.99 -21.70 -8.87
N LEU A 7 3.62 -21.11 -9.89
CA LEU A 7 3.72 -19.66 -10.05
C LEU A 7 2.34 -19.01 -10.24
N GLU A 8 1.48 -19.60 -11.07
CA GLU A 8 0.13 -19.11 -11.31
C GLU A 8 -0.73 -19.18 -10.04
N LYS A 9 -0.65 -20.29 -9.29
CA LYS A 9 -1.37 -20.45 -8.02
C LYS A 9 -0.96 -19.38 -7.01
N ILE A 10 0.34 -19.16 -6.83
CA ILE A 10 0.86 -18.15 -5.88
C ILE A 10 0.51 -16.73 -6.35
N TYR A 11 0.56 -16.46 -7.65
CA TYR A 11 0.12 -15.19 -8.21
C TYR A 11 -1.37 -14.92 -7.92
N LYS A 12 -2.25 -15.91 -8.14
CA LYS A 12 -3.68 -15.78 -7.83
C LYS A 12 -3.90 -15.45 -6.35
N THR A 13 -3.19 -16.12 -5.44
CA THR A 13 -3.24 -15.80 -4.01
C THR A 13 -2.79 -14.38 -3.73
N ALA A 14 -1.63 -13.95 -4.25
CA ALA A 14 -1.13 -12.58 -4.05
C ALA A 14 -2.10 -11.53 -4.58
N LYS A 15 -2.75 -11.81 -5.72
CA LYS A 15 -3.75 -10.93 -6.34
C LYS A 15 -4.98 -10.78 -5.45
N VAL A 16 -5.50 -11.88 -4.89
CA VAL A 16 -6.64 -11.84 -3.96
C VAL A 16 -6.29 -11.05 -2.70
N VAL A 17 -5.12 -11.29 -2.10
CA VAL A 17 -4.63 -10.51 -0.95
C VAL A 17 -4.53 -9.03 -1.31
N GLY A 18 -4.01 -8.71 -2.49
CA GLY A 18 -3.92 -7.33 -2.95
C GLY A 18 -5.28 -6.65 -3.11
N TYR A 19 -6.31 -7.36 -3.58
CA TYR A 19 -7.66 -6.81 -3.63
C TYR A 19 -8.26 -6.59 -2.24
N ILE A 20 -8.03 -7.50 -1.29
CA ILE A 20 -8.50 -7.35 0.09
C ILE A 20 -7.85 -6.12 0.73
N LEU A 21 -6.53 -5.96 0.56
CA LEU A 21 -5.81 -4.78 1.05
C LEU A 21 -6.29 -3.51 0.36
N PHE A 22 -6.49 -3.51 -0.96
CA PHE A 22 -7.06 -2.35 -1.64
C PHE A 22 -8.47 -2.02 -1.13
N ALA A 23 -9.30 -3.05 -0.89
CA ALA A 23 -10.64 -2.88 -0.34
C ALA A 23 -10.64 -2.23 1.05
N SER A 24 -9.60 -2.47 1.88
CA SER A 24 -9.51 -1.84 3.21
C SER A 24 -9.33 -0.32 3.14
N LEU A 25 -8.88 0.25 2.01
CA LEU A 25 -8.88 1.70 1.81
C LEU A 25 -10.30 2.28 1.87
N PHE A 26 -11.29 1.56 1.33
CA PHE A 26 -12.70 1.97 1.41
C PHE A 26 -13.23 1.86 2.84
N PHE A 27 -12.71 0.91 3.63
CA PHE A 27 -13.06 0.82 5.05
C PHE A 27 -12.60 2.07 5.81
N TYR A 28 -11.37 2.54 5.56
CA TYR A 28 -10.89 3.81 6.12
C TYR A 28 -11.74 5.00 5.68
N ALA A 29 -12.12 5.05 4.40
CA ALA A 29 -13.03 6.10 3.91
C ALA A 29 -14.40 6.04 4.59
N GLY A 30 -14.93 4.83 4.82
CA GLY A 30 -16.18 4.61 5.54
C GLY A 30 -16.14 5.11 6.98
N ILE A 31 -15.02 4.88 7.70
CA ILE A 31 -14.81 5.39 9.07
C ILE A 31 -14.88 6.92 9.07
N VAL A 32 -14.10 7.58 8.19
CA VAL A 32 -14.05 9.05 8.12
C VAL A 32 -15.41 9.63 7.75
N GLU A 33 -16.12 9.02 6.79
CA GLU A 33 -17.44 9.46 6.37
C GLU A 33 -18.47 9.31 7.51
N PHE A 34 -18.44 8.18 8.21
CA PHE A 34 -19.35 7.91 9.33
C PHE A 34 -19.14 8.89 10.49
N ILE A 35 -17.88 9.19 10.83
CA ILE A 35 -17.53 10.11 11.91
C ILE A 35 -17.79 11.56 11.50
N SER A 36 -17.48 11.95 10.26
CA SER A 36 -17.72 13.31 9.75
C SER A 36 -19.20 13.72 9.81
N ARG A 37 -20.11 12.75 9.75
CA ARG A 37 -21.57 12.99 9.87
C ARG A 37 -22.02 13.21 11.31
N ARG A 38 -21.15 13.05 12.30
CA ARG A 38 -21.44 13.18 13.74
C ARG A 38 -20.57 14.30 14.34
N PRO A 39 -21.05 15.56 14.35
CA PRO A 39 -20.27 16.72 14.80
C PRO A 39 -19.82 16.62 16.27
N GLU A 40 -20.56 15.88 17.09
CA GLU A 40 -20.23 15.61 18.51
C GLU A 40 -18.90 14.86 18.71
N ILE A 41 -18.45 14.13 17.68
CA ILE A 41 -17.24 13.30 17.70
C ILE A 41 -16.17 13.93 16.80
N ALA A 42 -16.55 14.48 15.65
CA ALA A 42 -15.62 15.00 14.65
C ALA A 42 -14.86 16.28 15.07
N GLY A 43 -15.38 17.04 16.04
CA GLY A 43 -14.76 18.29 16.49
C GLY A 43 -13.81 18.16 17.70
N LYS A 44 -13.65 16.95 18.26
CA LYS A 44 -12.73 16.73 19.38
C LYS A 44 -11.33 16.43 18.86
N THR A 45 -10.56 17.49 18.66
CA THR A 45 -9.11 17.44 18.45
C THR A 45 -8.48 16.58 19.55
N ILE A 46 -7.95 15.40 19.20
CA ILE A 46 -7.32 14.49 20.18
C ILE A 46 -5.93 15.02 20.55
N VAL A 47 -5.29 15.78 19.65
CA VAL A 47 -3.92 16.28 19.84
C VAL A 47 -3.74 17.67 19.21
N ASP A 48 -3.23 18.61 19.99
CA ASP A 48 -3.06 20.02 19.61
C ASP A 48 -1.73 20.24 18.85
N PHE A 49 -1.70 19.86 17.57
CA PHE A 49 -0.57 20.10 16.67
C PHE A 49 -0.95 21.08 15.56
N ASP A 50 0.01 21.84 15.03
CA ASP A 50 -0.19 22.66 13.83
C ASP A 50 -0.55 21.75 12.63
N PRO A 51 -1.80 21.81 12.12
CA PRO A 51 -2.27 20.93 11.05
C PRO A 51 -1.50 21.16 9.75
N VAL A 52 -0.98 22.37 9.51
CA VAL A 52 -0.22 22.69 8.29
C VAL A 52 1.13 22.00 8.31
N MET A 53 1.82 22.03 9.45
CA MET A 53 3.09 21.35 9.63
C MET A 53 2.94 19.83 9.54
N LEU A 54 1.93 19.27 10.21
CA LEU A 54 1.68 17.82 10.23
C LEU A 54 1.36 17.29 8.82
N LYS A 55 0.54 18.02 8.06
CA LYS A 55 0.25 17.71 6.65
C LYS A 55 1.52 17.63 5.80
N LYS A 56 2.42 18.62 5.93
CA LYS A 56 3.68 18.63 5.18
C LYS A 56 4.56 17.43 5.54
N ILE A 57 4.67 17.11 6.83
CA ILE A 57 5.44 15.95 7.31
C ILE A 57 4.87 14.65 6.74
N PHE A 58 3.55 14.45 6.80
CA PHE A 58 2.92 13.22 6.32
C PHE A 58 2.99 13.07 4.79
N LEU A 59 2.95 14.19 4.06
CA LEU A 59 3.16 14.19 2.61
C LEU A 59 4.59 13.77 2.28
N VAL A 60 5.60 14.36 2.95
CA VAL A 60 7.00 13.95 2.79
C VAL A 60 7.18 12.47 3.15
N LEU A 61 6.57 12.02 4.24
CA LEU A 61 6.63 10.61 4.66
C LEU A 61 6.01 9.68 3.60
N SER A 62 4.96 10.10 2.91
CA SER A 62 4.36 9.35 1.81
C SER A 62 5.31 9.22 0.61
N VAL A 63 6.12 10.25 0.33
CA VAL A 63 7.19 10.17 -0.68
C VAL A 63 8.29 9.20 -0.25
N VAL A 64 8.68 9.22 1.03
CA VAL A 64 9.64 8.24 1.58
C VAL A 64 9.11 6.82 1.44
N VAL A 65 7.83 6.60 1.74
CA VAL A 65 7.15 5.31 1.54
C VAL A 65 7.21 4.86 0.08
N TYR A 66 6.94 5.74 -0.88
CA TYR A 66 7.09 5.44 -2.30
C TYR A 66 8.51 4.98 -2.66
N ILE A 67 9.52 5.69 -2.18
CA ILE A 67 10.94 5.35 -2.40
C ILE A 67 11.25 3.97 -1.82
N ILE A 68 10.81 3.67 -0.59
CA ILE A 68 10.98 2.36 0.04
C ILE A 68 10.34 1.25 -0.82
N CYS A 69 9.13 1.45 -1.32
CA CYS A 69 8.47 0.50 -2.21
C CYS A 69 9.27 0.23 -3.50
N LEU A 70 9.87 1.26 -4.10
CA LEU A 70 10.75 1.10 -5.26
C LEU A 70 11.99 0.25 -4.93
N TYR A 71 12.64 0.53 -3.79
CA TYR A 71 13.82 -0.22 -3.36
C TYR A 71 13.50 -1.69 -3.10
N ILE A 72 12.41 -1.98 -2.38
CA ILE A 72 11.96 -3.35 -2.11
C ILE A 72 11.66 -4.06 -3.43
N LYS A 73 10.84 -3.47 -4.30
CA LYS A 73 10.50 -4.08 -5.60
C LYS A 73 11.75 -4.40 -6.42
N LYS A 74 12.70 -3.46 -6.53
CA LYS A 74 13.94 -3.64 -7.30
C LYS A 74 14.84 -4.72 -6.68
N TYR A 75 15.01 -4.72 -5.37
CA TYR A 75 15.83 -5.70 -4.65
C TYR A 75 15.30 -7.13 -4.86
N PHE A 76 13.99 -7.33 -4.69
CA PHE A 76 13.39 -8.66 -4.82
C PHE A 76 13.28 -9.14 -6.26
N LEU A 77 13.04 -8.26 -7.23
CA LEU A 77 13.11 -8.63 -8.65
C LEU A 77 14.51 -9.13 -9.03
N ARG A 78 15.57 -8.48 -8.54
CA ARG A 78 16.96 -8.90 -8.75
C ARG A 78 17.28 -10.21 -8.04
N LYS A 79 16.75 -10.43 -6.83
CA LYS A 79 16.94 -11.69 -6.10
C LYS A 79 16.22 -12.84 -6.79
N ALA A 80 15.02 -12.62 -7.30
CA ALA A 80 14.25 -13.61 -8.03
C ALA A 80 14.89 -14.00 -9.37
N SER A 81 15.57 -13.07 -10.05
CA SER A 81 16.28 -13.38 -11.30
C SER A 81 17.53 -14.25 -11.13
N LEU A 82 18.05 -14.40 -9.89
CA LEU A 82 19.18 -15.28 -9.60
C LEU A 82 18.80 -16.77 -9.57
N GLY A 83 17.50 -17.10 -9.69
CA GLY A 83 17.01 -18.47 -9.76
C GLY A 83 16.93 -19.19 -8.39
N GLY A 84 16.32 -20.38 -8.40
CA GLY A 84 16.16 -21.25 -7.21
C GLY A 84 14.71 -21.47 -6.77
N SER A 85 14.46 -22.51 -5.97
CA SER A 85 13.10 -22.85 -5.48
C SER A 85 12.50 -21.77 -4.56
N GLN A 86 13.35 -20.97 -3.90
CA GLN A 86 12.95 -19.85 -3.05
C GLN A 86 12.57 -18.58 -3.83
N ALA A 87 12.81 -18.52 -5.15
CA ALA A 87 12.48 -17.33 -5.94
C ALA A 87 10.97 -17.06 -5.89
N ILE A 88 10.13 -18.08 -6.07
CA ILE A 88 8.67 -17.93 -6.13
C ILE A 88 8.10 -17.43 -4.79
N SER A 89 8.56 -17.99 -3.66
CA SER A 89 8.11 -17.54 -2.34
C SER A 89 8.57 -16.12 -2.02
N SER A 90 9.78 -15.74 -2.44
CA SER A 90 10.30 -14.38 -2.25
C SER A 90 9.52 -13.32 -3.04
N LEU A 91 9.03 -13.64 -4.24
CA LEU A 91 8.15 -12.76 -5.03
C LEU A 91 6.80 -12.53 -4.35
N TYR A 92 6.22 -13.60 -3.79
CA TYR A 92 4.97 -13.49 -3.03
C TYR A 92 5.15 -12.58 -1.82
N ILE A 93 6.14 -12.88 -0.96
CA ILE A 93 6.42 -12.11 0.25
C ILE A 93 6.69 -10.65 -0.10
N SER A 94 7.53 -10.40 -1.10
CA SER A 94 7.83 -9.03 -1.55
C SER A 94 6.59 -8.29 -1.99
N SER A 95 5.75 -8.91 -2.81
CA SER A 95 4.56 -8.27 -3.35
C SER A 95 3.56 -7.94 -2.25
N VAL A 96 3.32 -8.87 -1.32
CA VAL A 96 2.46 -8.62 -0.16
C VAL A 96 3.04 -7.53 0.74
N SER A 97 4.34 -7.55 1.03
CA SER A 97 5.00 -6.53 1.85
C SER A 97 4.91 -5.14 1.24
N VAL A 98 5.12 -5.00 -0.07
CA VAL A 98 4.98 -3.71 -0.75
C VAL A 98 3.53 -3.21 -0.67
N LEU A 99 2.53 -4.09 -0.87
CA LEU A 99 1.13 -3.72 -0.76
C LEU A 99 0.74 -3.32 0.67
N MET A 100 1.29 -3.98 1.69
CA MET A 100 1.12 -3.59 3.08
C MET A 100 1.70 -2.19 3.34
N ILE A 101 2.90 -1.89 2.82
CA ILE A 101 3.53 -0.57 2.95
C ILE A 101 2.72 0.51 2.21
N CYS A 102 2.07 0.16 1.10
CA CYS A 102 1.19 1.09 0.37
C CYS A 102 0.01 1.58 1.21
N GLN A 103 -0.37 0.91 2.30
CA GLN A 103 -1.41 1.37 3.25
C GLN A 103 -0.96 2.56 4.10
N VAL A 104 0.35 2.74 4.30
CA VAL A 104 0.89 3.72 5.26
C VAL A 104 0.38 5.14 5.01
N PRO A 105 0.35 5.68 3.77
CA PRO A 105 -0.20 7.01 3.53
C PRO A 105 -1.67 7.13 3.95
N ALA A 106 -2.51 6.12 3.67
CA ALA A 106 -3.91 6.15 4.08
C ALA A 106 -4.07 6.15 5.62
N ALA A 107 -3.26 5.35 6.32
CA ALA A 107 -3.23 5.33 7.77
C ALA A 107 -2.74 6.68 8.35
N LEU A 108 -1.72 7.31 7.76
CA LEU A 108 -1.30 8.66 8.12
C LEU A 108 -2.40 9.69 7.87
N GLY A 109 -3.18 9.53 6.81
CA GLY A 109 -4.36 10.35 6.54
C GLY A 109 -5.42 10.23 7.64
N LEU A 110 -5.65 9.02 8.16
CA LEU A 110 -6.56 8.83 9.29
C LEU A 110 -6.04 9.54 10.54
N VAL A 111 -4.76 9.38 10.85
CA VAL A 111 -4.13 10.09 11.97
C VAL A 111 -4.28 11.59 11.81
N LEU A 112 -4.04 12.12 10.61
CA LEU A 112 -4.18 13.54 10.31
C LEU A 112 -5.62 14.02 10.56
N TYR A 113 -6.62 13.28 10.08
CA TYR A 113 -8.03 13.58 10.29
C TYR A 113 -8.42 13.59 11.77
N PHE A 114 -7.92 12.65 12.57
CA PHE A 114 -8.21 12.62 14.01
C PHE A 114 -7.44 13.64 14.85
N SER A 115 -6.26 14.08 14.40
CA SER A 115 -5.48 15.10 15.09
C SER A 115 -6.11 16.47 14.94
N ALA A 116 -6.12 17.03 13.73
CA ALA A 116 -6.61 18.40 13.46
C ALA A 116 -6.89 18.65 11.96
N GLY A 117 -6.79 17.60 11.13
CA GLY A 117 -6.87 17.68 9.68
C GLY A 117 -8.30 17.65 9.18
N THR A 118 -8.51 18.19 7.99
CA THR A 118 -9.81 18.16 7.36
C THR A 118 -10.06 16.80 6.70
N LYS A 119 -11.33 16.49 6.43
CA LYS A 119 -11.72 15.36 5.59
C LYS A 119 -10.94 15.35 4.26
N GLN A 120 -10.72 16.52 3.66
CA GLN A 120 -9.98 16.65 2.40
C GLN A 120 -8.52 16.19 2.52
N ASP A 121 -7.86 16.44 3.65
CA ASP A 121 -6.48 16.03 3.88
C ASP A 121 -6.35 14.50 3.95
N PHE A 122 -7.31 13.83 4.59
CA PHE A 122 -7.41 12.38 4.56
C PHE A 122 -7.57 11.84 3.14
N TYR A 123 -8.51 12.38 2.36
CA TYR A 123 -8.72 11.90 0.98
C TYR A 123 -7.51 12.14 0.08
N GLY A 124 -6.73 13.19 0.33
CA GLY A 124 -5.46 13.42 -0.37
C GLY A 124 -4.48 12.27 -0.14
N LEU A 125 -4.26 11.87 1.12
CA LEU A 125 -3.35 10.78 1.47
C LEU A 125 -3.91 9.39 1.11
N LEU A 126 -5.24 9.22 1.16
CA LEU A 126 -5.92 8.03 0.68
C LEU A 126 -5.71 7.86 -0.84
N ALA A 127 -5.83 8.95 -1.61
CA ALA A 127 -5.58 8.93 -3.04
C ALA A 127 -4.14 8.57 -3.37
N VAL A 128 -3.16 9.10 -2.60
CA VAL A 128 -1.75 8.69 -2.72
C VAL A 128 -1.60 7.19 -2.47
N SER A 129 -2.17 6.66 -1.40
CA SER A 129 -2.16 5.21 -1.11
C SER A 129 -2.76 4.40 -2.26
N ALA A 130 -3.94 4.78 -2.75
CA ALA A 130 -4.60 4.12 -3.88
C ALA A 130 -3.74 4.14 -5.15
N LEU A 131 -3.07 5.25 -5.46
CA LEU A 131 -2.12 5.34 -6.57
C LEU A 131 -0.94 4.39 -6.39
N LEU A 132 -0.37 4.31 -5.18
CA LEU A 132 0.70 3.35 -4.88
C LEU A 132 0.24 1.90 -5.11
N PHE A 133 -0.98 1.55 -4.67
CA PHE A 133 -1.55 0.24 -4.94
C PHE A 133 -1.61 -0.06 -6.44
N VAL A 134 -2.05 0.89 -7.28
CA VAL A 134 -2.10 0.72 -8.74
C VAL A 134 -0.71 0.56 -9.36
N ILE A 135 0.27 1.33 -8.88
CA ILE A 135 1.66 1.30 -9.37
C ILE A 135 2.34 -0.02 -9.01
N PHE A 136 2.18 -0.48 -7.77
CA PHE A 136 2.88 -1.63 -7.22
C PHE A 136 2.08 -2.93 -7.25
N PHE A 137 0.85 -2.92 -7.78
CA PHE A 137 0.02 -4.11 -7.88
C PHE A 137 0.76 -5.26 -8.58
N PRO A 138 0.69 -6.51 -8.07
CA PRO A 138 1.38 -7.63 -8.68
C PRO A 138 0.84 -7.90 -10.10
N ARG A 139 1.75 -7.88 -11.09
CA ARG A 139 1.44 -8.15 -12.50
C ARG A 139 2.07 -9.47 -12.94
N PHE A 140 1.24 -10.42 -13.37
CA PHE A 140 1.70 -11.73 -13.83
C PHE A 140 2.75 -11.68 -14.95
N PRO A 141 2.66 -10.78 -15.95
CA PRO A 141 3.67 -10.69 -17.00
C PRO A 141 5.07 -10.32 -16.47
N GLU A 142 5.15 -9.49 -15.43
CA GLU A 142 6.44 -9.12 -14.81
C GLU A 142 7.08 -10.34 -14.15
N TRP A 143 6.28 -11.15 -13.43
CA TRP A 143 6.76 -12.37 -12.79
C TRP A 143 7.20 -13.40 -13.83
N LYS A 144 6.41 -13.59 -14.89
CA LYS A 144 6.73 -14.52 -15.97
C LYS A 144 8.03 -14.15 -16.68
N LYS A 145 8.32 -12.86 -16.88
CA LYS A 145 9.58 -12.38 -17.46
C LYS A 145 10.78 -12.76 -16.59
N VAL A 146 10.68 -12.60 -15.26
CA VAL A 146 11.76 -12.97 -14.33
C VAL A 146 12.09 -14.47 -14.41
N PHE A 147 11.08 -15.34 -14.60
CA PHE A 147 11.28 -16.78 -14.75
C PHE A 147 11.57 -17.26 -16.19
N LYS A 148 11.23 -16.46 -17.21
CA LYS A 148 11.49 -16.76 -18.62
C LYS A 148 12.89 -16.39 -19.09
N ILE A 149 13.68 -15.67 -18.27
CA ILE A 149 15.11 -15.51 -18.50
C ILE A 149 15.75 -16.87 -18.16
N LYS A 150 15.74 -17.76 -19.14
CA LYS A 150 16.61 -18.92 -19.27
C LYS A 150 17.47 -18.70 -20.49
#